data_AF-A0A8I6YBV2-F1
#
_entry.id   AF-A0A8I6YBV2-F1
#
_cell.length_a   1.000
_cell.length_b   1.000
_cell.length_c   1.000
_cell.angle_alpha   90.00
_cell.angle_beta   90.00
_cell.angle_gamma   90.00
#
_symmetry.space_group_name_H-M   'P 1'
#
loop_
_entity.id
_entity.type
_entity.pdbx_description
1 polymer ?
#
loop_
_entity_poly.entity_id
_entity_poly.type
_entity_poly.pdbx_seq_one_letter_code
_entity_poly.pdbx_strand_id
1 'polypeptide(L)'
;MPSILYKKNWPLMGDHVVEEVLAVLNGGEIPVGWNDTVIVLIPKVKNPSRIKDLRPISLCNVIYKLVSKVIANRMKLILPEIISDNQSAFIPGRLITDNVLISYEISDYILHKTKGKEGYAAVKADMSKGYDRVEWSYLEALVLRLGFRTRVVQIIM
;
A
#
# COMPACT_ATOMS: atom_id res chain seq x y z
N MET A 1 12.45 -13.80 -9.93
CA MET A 1 13.06 -13.53 -11.25
C MET A 1 12.98 -12.04 -11.60
N PRO A 2 14.02 -11.46 -12.23
CA PRO A 2 14.03 -10.06 -12.65
C PRO A 2 13.01 -9.72 -13.73
N SER A 3 12.42 -8.51 -13.70
CA SER A 3 11.44 -8.05 -14.69
C SER A 3 12.00 -7.97 -16.12
N ILE A 4 13.31 -7.79 -16.29
CA ILE A 4 13.94 -7.73 -17.61
C ILE A 4 13.86 -9.05 -18.38
N LEU A 5 13.85 -10.18 -17.67
CA LEU A 5 13.70 -11.50 -18.28
C LEU A 5 12.34 -11.63 -18.98
N TYR A 6 11.27 -11.25 -18.27
CA TYR A 6 9.91 -11.26 -18.80
C TYR A 6 9.76 -10.30 -19.99
N LYS A 7 10.34 -9.10 -19.89
CA LYS A 7 10.26 -8.11 -20.98
C LYS A 7 10.98 -8.57 -22.25
N LYS A 8 12.16 -9.19 -22.12
CA LYS A 8 12.94 -9.67 -23.27
C LYS A 8 12.34 -10.90 -23.93
N ASN A 9 11.77 -11.81 -23.14
CA ASN A 9 11.22 -13.07 -23.62
C ASN A 9 9.68 -13.09 -23.66
N TRP A 10 9.05 -11.91 -23.71
CA TRP A 10 7.59 -11.79 -23.74
C TRP A 10 6.93 -12.59 -24.88
N PRO A 11 7.48 -12.60 -26.12
CA PRO A 11 6.90 -13.41 -27.20
C PRO A 11 6.89 -14.92 -26.92
N LEU A 12 7.77 -15.42 -26.04
CA LEU A 12 7.86 -16.83 -25.68
C LEU A 12 6.99 -17.20 -24.47
N MET A 13 6.94 -16.32 -23.47
CA MET A 13 6.37 -16.62 -22.16
C MET A 13 5.07 -15.86 -21.86
N GLY A 14 4.70 -14.87 -22.66
CA GLY A 14 3.61 -13.93 -22.36
C GLY A 14 2.28 -14.64 -22.14
N ASP A 15 1.93 -15.58 -23.01
CA ASP A 15 0.67 -16.32 -22.93
C ASP A 15 0.60 -17.16 -21.66
N HIS A 16 1.68 -17.88 -21.32
CA HIS A 16 1.78 -18.64 -20.07
C HIS A 16 1.70 -17.73 -18.83
N VAL A 17 2.35 -16.56 -18.86
CA VAL A 17 2.28 -15.60 -17.75
C VAL A 17 0.84 -15.11 -17.55
N VAL A 18 0.11 -14.84 -18.63
CA VAL A 18 -1.28 -14.39 -18.57
C VAL A 18 -2.18 -15.51 -18.04
N GLU A 19 -2.03 -16.72 -18.57
CA GLU A 19 -2.78 -17.90 -18.13
C GLU A 19 -2.64 -18.13 -16.63
N GLU A 20 -1.41 -18.14 -16.13
CA GLU A 20 -1.10 -18.33 -14.72
C GLU A 20 -1.67 -17.22 -13.82
N VAL A 21 -1.51 -15.95 -14.22
CA VAL A 21 -2.08 -14.82 -13.47
C VAL A 21 -3.60 -14.91 -13.43
N LEU A 22 -4.23 -15.29 -14.54
CA LEU A 22 -5.68 -15.45 -14.61
C LEU A 22 -6.16 -16.66 -13.79
N ALA A 23 -5.41 -17.76 -13.75
CA ALA A 23 -5.74 -18.92 -12.93
C ALA A 23 -5.88 -18.51 -11.45
N VAL A 24 -4.90 -17.77 -10.92
CA VAL A 24 -4.95 -17.25 -9.54
C VAL A 24 -6.11 -16.28 -9.34
N LEU A 25 -6.29 -15.30 -10.24
CA LEU A 25 -7.38 -14.32 -10.13
C LEU A 25 -8.78 -14.96 -10.26
N ASN A 26 -8.86 -16.10 -10.93
CA ASN A 26 -10.04 -16.94 -11.03
C ASN A 26 -10.08 -18.00 -9.91
N GLY A 27 -9.49 -17.73 -8.74
CA GLY A 27 -9.63 -18.54 -7.54
C GLY A 27 -8.79 -19.82 -7.51
N GLY A 28 -7.82 -19.96 -8.42
CA GLY A 28 -6.75 -20.92 -8.25
C GLY A 28 -5.80 -20.52 -7.12
N GLU A 29 -5.07 -21.48 -6.59
CA GLU A 29 -4.06 -21.24 -5.55
C GLU A 29 -2.82 -20.56 -6.14
N ILE A 30 -2.12 -19.77 -5.32
CA ILE A 30 -0.80 -19.25 -5.68
C ILE A 30 0.20 -20.41 -5.56
N PRO A 31 0.93 -20.78 -6.63
CA PRO A 31 1.91 -21.85 -6.56
C PRO A 31 2.98 -21.62 -5.49
N VAL A 32 3.44 -22.72 -4.89
CA VAL A 32 4.47 -22.69 -3.84
C VAL A 32 5.72 -21.96 -4.34
N GLY A 33 6.22 -21.03 -3.53
CA GLY A 33 7.42 -20.24 -3.83
C GLY A 33 7.19 -18.98 -4.68
N TRP A 34 5.95 -18.71 -5.12
CA TRP A 34 5.68 -17.49 -5.90
C TRP A 34 5.55 -16.24 -5.03
N ASN A 35 5.08 -16.41 -3.80
CA ASN A 35 5.04 -15.38 -2.77
C ASN A 35 6.37 -15.25 -2.00
N ASP A 36 7.37 -16.10 -2.29
CA ASP A 36 8.70 -15.97 -1.72
C ASP A 36 9.29 -14.59 -2.02
N THR A 37 9.82 -13.99 -0.97
CA THR A 37 10.28 -12.61 -0.99
C THR A 37 11.70 -12.54 -0.46
N VAL A 38 12.60 -12.00 -1.28
CA VAL A 38 13.98 -11.71 -0.86
C VAL A 38 14.00 -10.33 -0.20
N ILE A 39 14.35 -10.26 1.07
CA ILE A 39 14.49 -8.99 1.79
C ILE A 39 15.90 -8.45 1.58
N VAL A 40 16.01 -7.26 1.00
CA VAL A 40 17.28 -6.53 0.82
C VAL A 40 17.25 -5.27 1.68
N LEU A 41 18.36 -4.97 2.36
CA LEU A 41 18.49 -3.79 3.20
C LEU A 41 19.12 -2.64 2.40
N ILE A 42 18.40 -1.53 2.25
CA ILE A 42 18.90 -0.31 1.60
C ILE A 42 19.26 0.75 2.65
N PRO A 43 20.47 1.35 2.61
CA PRO A 43 20.83 2.46 3.48
C PRO A 43 19.90 3.68 3.33
N LYS A 44 19.41 4.22 4.46
CA LYS A 44 18.69 5.51 4.50
C LYS A 44 19.64 6.71 4.62
N VAL A 45 20.86 6.48 5.10
CA VAL A 45 21.88 7.49 5.37
C VAL A 45 23.23 7.03 4.80
N LYS A 46 24.15 7.97 4.59
CA LYS A 46 25.45 7.71 3.92
C LYS A 46 26.28 6.60 4.60
N ASN A 47 26.32 6.58 5.93
CA ASN A 47 27.10 5.63 6.73
C ASN A 47 26.20 4.97 7.78
N PRO A 48 25.43 3.92 7.43
CA PRO A 48 24.53 3.27 8.38
C PRO A 48 25.32 2.48 9.43
N SER A 49 25.04 2.72 10.72
CA SER A 49 25.68 1.99 11.84
C SER A 49 24.68 1.18 12.67
N ARG A 50 23.38 1.42 12.52
CA ARG A 50 22.32 0.72 13.23
C ARG A 50 21.28 0.16 12.25
N ILE A 51 20.59 -0.90 12.62
CA ILE A 51 19.54 -1.53 11.79
C ILE A 51 18.45 -0.52 11.39
N LYS A 52 18.09 0.43 12.27
CA LYS A 52 17.09 1.47 11.97
C LYS A 52 17.51 2.43 10.83
N ASP A 53 18.80 2.53 10.58
CA ASP A 53 19.39 3.34 9.49
C ASP A 53 19.27 2.61 8.14
N LEU A 54 18.79 1.36 8.13
CA LEU A 54 18.48 0.56 6.96
C LEU A 54 16.96 0.50 6.72
N ARG A 55 16.56 0.42 5.45
CA ARG A 55 15.19 0.18 5.01
C ARG A 55 15.12 -1.22 4.40
N PRO A 56 14.33 -2.15 4.97
CA PRO A 56 14.06 -3.41 4.30
C PRO A 56 13.21 -3.17 3.06
N ILE A 57 13.59 -3.81 1.95
CA ILE A 57 12.81 -3.85 0.72
C ILE A 57 12.57 -5.31 0.35
N SER A 58 11.29 -5.63 0.21
CA SER A 58 10.79 -6.92 -0.23
C SER A 58 10.85 -7.04 -1.76
N LEU A 59 11.73 -7.91 -2.26
CA LEU A 59 11.82 -8.24 -3.68
C LEU A 59 10.99 -9.49 -3.97
N CYS A 60 9.72 -9.27 -4.32
CA CYS A 60 8.80 -10.34 -4.70
C CYS A 60 8.94 -10.74 -6.17
N ASN A 61 8.46 -11.94 -6.50
CA ASN A 61 8.35 -12.43 -7.87
C ASN A 61 7.46 -11.49 -8.73
N VAL A 62 7.80 -11.35 -10.01
CA VAL A 62 7.03 -10.55 -10.98
C VAL A 62 5.62 -11.09 -11.13
N ILE A 63 5.41 -12.40 -11.14
CA ILE A 63 4.06 -12.98 -11.28
C ILE A 63 3.18 -12.59 -10.09
N TYR A 64 3.70 -12.74 -8.87
CA TYR A 64 3.03 -12.27 -7.66
C TYR A 64 2.74 -10.76 -7.69
N LYS A 65 3.70 -9.96 -8.20
CA LYS A 65 3.49 -8.52 -8.42
C LYS A 65 2.41 -8.22 -9.46
N LEU A 66 2.23 -9.05 -10.48
CA LEU A 66 1.16 -8.88 -11.47
C LEU A 66 -0.21 -9.16 -10.84
N VAL A 67 -0.37 -10.27 -10.12
CA VAL A 67 -1.61 -10.61 -9.40
C VAL A 67 -2.01 -9.48 -8.45
N SER A 68 -1.11 -9.09 -7.54
CA SER A 68 -1.36 -8.00 -6.59
C SER A 68 -1.63 -6.65 -7.28
N LYS A 69 -0.96 -6.36 -8.39
CA LYS A 69 -1.20 -5.13 -9.17
C LYS A 69 -2.58 -5.11 -9.81
N VAL A 70 -3.06 -6.24 -10.34
CA VAL A 70 -4.41 -6.33 -10.92
C VAL A 70 -5.47 -6.10 -9.84
N ILE A 71 -5.31 -6.73 -8.67
CA ILE A 71 -6.22 -6.54 -7.52
C ILE A 71 -6.22 -5.06 -7.09
N ALA A 72 -5.04 -4.47 -6.88
CA ALA A 72 -4.92 -3.07 -6.47
C ALA A 72 -5.54 -2.11 -7.50
N ASN A 73 -5.38 -2.38 -8.80
CA ASN A 73 -5.99 -1.56 -9.85
C ASN A 73 -7.52 -1.66 -9.85
N ARG A 74 -8.11 -2.82 -9.52
CA ARG A 74 -9.57 -2.97 -9.36
C ARG A 74 -10.06 -2.25 -8.11
N MET A 75 -9.37 -2.41 -6.98
CA MET A 75 -9.71 -1.70 -5.73
C MET A 75 -9.65 -0.18 -5.89
N LYS A 76 -8.66 0.32 -6.65
CA LYS A 76 -8.47 1.75 -6.92
C LYS A 76 -9.73 2.45 -7.46
N LEU A 77 -10.60 1.73 -8.18
CA LEU A 77 -11.82 2.30 -8.75
C LEU A 77 -12.85 2.69 -7.67
N ILE A 78 -12.86 1.98 -6.54
CA ILE A 78 -13.83 2.18 -5.44
C ILE A 78 -13.22 2.93 -4.25
N LEU A 79 -11.89 3.12 -4.19
CA LEU A 79 -11.24 3.86 -3.12
C LEU A 79 -11.84 5.26 -2.85
N PRO A 80 -12.25 6.04 -3.87
CA PRO A 80 -12.86 7.36 -3.63
C PRO A 80 -14.18 7.31 -2.87
N GLU A 81 -14.93 6.20 -2.93
CA GLU A 81 -16.22 6.05 -2.27
C GLU A 81 -16.08 5.57 -0.81
N ILE A 82 -15.00 4.85 -0.50
CA ILE A 82 -14.79 4.23 0.82
C ILE A 82 -13.78 4.98 1.69
N ILE A 83 -12.98 5.88 1.12
CA ILE A 83 -11.95 6.63 1.85
C ILE A 83 -12.37 8.10 1.99
N SER A 84 -12.19 8.65 3.21
CA SER A 84 -12.40 10.06 3.51
C SER A 84 -11.60 10.99 2.60
N ASP A 85 -12.17 12.14 2.24
CA ASP A 85 -11.51 13.20 1.47
C ASP A 85 -10.22 13.72 2.12
N ASN A 86 -10.11 13.61 3.45
CA ASN A 86 -8.94 14.04 4.20
C ASN A 86 -7.72 13.10 4.05
N GLN A 87 -7.88 11.94 3.40
CA GLN A 87 -6.76 11.03 3.14
C GLN A 87 -6.11 11.35 1.80
N SER A 88 -4.99 12.05 1.81
CA SER A 88 -4.34 12.54 0.56
C SER A 88 -3.26 11.61 0.03
N ALA A 89 -2.72 10.71 0.86
CA ALA A 89 -1.65 9.80 0.46
C ALA A 89 -2.19 8.56 -0.26
N PHE A 90 -1.45 8.07 -1.26
CA PHE A 90 -1.71 6.84 -2.00
C PHE A 90 -3.04 6.80 -2.78
N ILE A 91 -3.71 7.95 -2.95
CA ILE A 91 -4.91 8.09 -3.76
C ILE A 91 -4.59 8.88 -5.04
N PRO A 92 -4.88 8.33 -6.22
CA PRO A 92 -4.68 9.01 -7.49
C PRO A 92 -5.43 10.35 -7.53
N GLY A 93 -4.76 11.41 -7.97
CA GLY A 93 -5.35 12.75 -8.07
C GLY A 93 -5.32 13.57 -6.78
N ARG A 94 -4.89 12.99 -5.65
CA ARG A 94 -4.63 13.73 -4.39
C ARG A 94 -3.14 13.98 -4.25
N LEU A 95 -2.77 15.19 -3.83
CA LEU A 95 -1.37 15.60 -3.71
C LEU A 95 -0.97 15.69 -2.24
N ILE A 96 0.31 15.38 -1.95
CA ILE A 96 0.84 15.54 -0.60
C ILE A 96 0.88 17.02 -0.17
N THR A 97 0.92 17.94 -1.12
CA THR A 97 0.85 19.39 -0.90
C THR A 97 -0.46 19.81 -0.24
N ASP A 98 -1.56 19.10 -0.49
CA ASP A 98 -2.86 19.41 0.11
C ASP A 98 -2.79 19.28 1.64
N ASN A 99 -2.09 18.27 2.14
CA ASN A 99 -1.85 18.10 3.58
C ASN A 99 -0.96 19.20 4.17
N VAL A 100 -0.05 19.78 3.38
CA VAL A 100 0.79 20.90 3.82
C VAL A 100 -0.08 22.14 4.01
N LEU A 101 -1.00 22.41 3.08
CA LEU A 101 -1.95 23.52 3.17
C LEU A 101 -2.87 23.38 4.39
N ILE A 102 -3.47 22.20 4.58
CA ILE A 102 -4.32 21.92 5.75
C ILE A 102 -3.53 22.13 7.05
N SER A 103 -2.29 21.63 7.12
CA SER A 103 -1.44 21.81 8.31
C SER A 103 -1.09 23.28 8.57
N TYR A 104 -0.88 24.05 7.50
CA TYR A 104 -0.61 25.47 7.58
C TYR A 104 -1.83 26.24 8.08
N GLU A 105 -3.03 26.00 7.53
CA GLU A 105 -4.27 26.63 7.98
C GLU A 105 -4.60 26.31 9.44
N ILE A 106 -4.43 25.05 9.86
CA ILE A 106 -4.61 24.65 11.27
C ILE A 106 -3.64 25.43 12.17
N SER A 107 -2.38 25.54 11.77
CA SER A 107 -1.35 26.25 12.55
C SER A 107 -1.67 27.75 12.62
N ASP A 108 -2.03 28.34 11.50
CA ASP A 108 -2.39 29.76 11.39
C ASP A 108 -3.61 30.10 12.25
N TYR A 109 -4.66 29.26 12.18
CA TYR A 109 -5.85 29.41 13.00
C TYR A 109 -5.50 29.40 14.50
N ILE A 110 -4.73 28.42 14.95
CA ILE A 110 -4.36 28.28 16.37
C ILE A 110 -3.52 29.48 16.83
N LEU A 111 -2.60 29.97 16.01
CA LEU A 111 -1.74 31.12 16.35
C LEU A 111 -2.53 32.43 16.46
N HIS A 112 -3.52 32.64 15.60
CA HIS A 112 -4.32 33.86 15.58
C HIS A 112 -5.52 33.83 16.54
N LYS A 113 -5.95 32.65 17.00
CA LYS A 113 -7.05 32.48 17.95
C LYS A 113 -6.60 32.76 19.39
N THR A 114 -6.29 34.02 19.68
CA THR A 114 -5.77 34.51 20.97
C THR A 114 -6.85 34.91 21.98
N LYS A 115 -8.13 34.89 21.58
CA LYS A 115 -9.28 35.30 22.42
C LYS A 115 -10.40 34.26 22.34
N GLY A 116 -11.06 34.04 23.47
CA GLY A 116 -12.17 33.08 23.60
C GLY A 116 -12.08 32.31 24.91
N LYS A 117 -13.12 31.53 25.23
CA LYS A 117 -13.11 30.60 26.39
C LYS A 117 -12.61 29.21 26.02
N GLU A 118 -12.49 28.91 24.73
CA GLU A 118 -12.05 27.62 24.19
C GLU A 118 -10.57 27.68 23.80
N GLY A 119 -9.82 26.63 24.16
CA GLY A 119 -8.44 26.43 23.72
C GLY A 119 -8.36 25.37 22.63
N TYR A 120 -7.45 25.56 21.67
CA TYR A 120 -7.24 24.64 20.55
C TYR A 120 -5.82 24.06 20.60
N ALA A 121 -5.67 22.81 20.20
CA ALA A 121 -4.38 22.13 20.09
C ALA A 121 -4.35 21.25 18.84
N ALA A 122 -3.20 21.23 18.17
CA ALA A 122 -2.95 20.31 17.06
C ALA A 122 -2.17 19.08 17.58
N VAL A 123 -2.64 17.88 17.20
CA VAL A 123 -2.00 16.61 17.57
C VAL A 123 -1.44 15.95 16.32
N LYS A 124 -0.12 15.69 16.32
CA LYS A 124 0.54 14.90 15.27
C LYS A 124 0.82 13.50 15.78
N ALA A 125 0.19 12.51 15.17
CA ALA A 125 0.41 11.10 15.44
C ALA A 125 1.19 10.44 14.29
N ASP A 126 2.11 9.53 14.62
CA ASP A 126 2.83 8.70 13.65
C ASP A 126 2.82 7.24 14.11
N MET A 127 2.56 6.33 13.17
CA MET A 127 2.50 4.90 13.45
C MET A 127 3.85 4.25 13.14
N SER A 128 4.53 3.75 14.17
CA SER A 128 5.78 3.01 13.96
C SER A 128 5.48 1.69 13.23
N LYS A 129 6.24 1.41 12.16
CA LYS A 129 6.15 0.15 11.40
C LYS A 129 4.74 -0.16 10.89
N GLY A 130 4.11 0.81 10.21
CA GLY A 130 2.72 0.71 9.75
C GLY A 130 2.37 -0.56 8.96
N TYR A 131 3.28 -1.08 8.13
CA TYR A 131 3.04 -2.32 7.37
C TYR A 131 3.32 -3.60 8.19
N ASP A 132 4.24 -3.55 9.16
CA ASP A 132 4.63 -4.73 9.94
C ASP A 132 3.68 -5.01 11.11
N ARG A 133 2.81 -4.04 11.44
CA ARG A 133 1.90 -4.10 12.61
C ARG A 133 0.42 -4.18 12.22
N VAL A 134 0.12 -4.44 10.95
CA VAL A 134 -1.26 -4.68 10.52
C VAL A 134 -1.73 -6.02 11.10
N GLU A 135 -2.89 -6.02 11.74
CA GLU A 135 -3.52 -7.23 12.23
C GLU A 135 -4.44 -7.78 11.14
N TRP A 136 -4.13 -9.00 10.68
CA TRP A 136 -4.74 -9.58 9.47
C TRP A 136 -6.22 -9.90 9.66
N SER A 137 -6.63 -10.40 10.83
CA SER A 137 -8.05 -10.75 11.06
C SER A 137 -8.95 -9.51 11.10
N TYR A 138 -8.45 -8.39 11.61
CA TYR A 138 -9.12 -7.09 11.57
C TYR A 138 -9.22 -6.58 10.13
N LEU A 139 -8.16 -6.68 9.33
CA LEU A 139 -8.19 -6.28 7.92
C LEU A 139 -9.22 -7.11 7.15
N GLU A 140 -9.27 -8.42 7.39
CA GLU A 140 -10.26 -9.32 6.80
C GLU A 140 -11.69 -8.91 7.15
N ALA A 141 -11.97 -8.72 8.44
CA ALA A 141 -13.28 -8.29 8.92
C ALA A 141 -13.69 -6.92 8.36
N LEU A 142 -12.74 -5.98 8.26
CA LEU A 142 -12.97 -4.65 7.70
C LEU A 142 -13.35 -4.73 6.21
N VAL A 143 -12.58 -5.47 5.42
CA VAL A 143 -12.80 -5.59 3.97
C VAL A 143 -14.12 -6.31 3.69
N LEU A 144 -14.47 -7.34 4.48
CA LEU A 144 -15.79 -7.97 4.40
C LEU A 144 -16.92 -6.99 4.75
N ARG A 145 -16.76 -6.17 5.79
CA ARG A 145 -17.75 -5.16 6.20
C ARG A 145 -17.93 -4.04 5.17
N LEU A 146 -16.90 -3.73 4.39
CA LEU A 146 -16.97 -2.81 3.25
C LEU A 146 -17.73 -3.41 2.04
N GLY A 147 -18.18 -4.66 2.12
CA GLY A 147 -19.01 -5.30 1.09
C GLY A 147 -18.22 -6.03 0.00
N PHE A 148 -16.92 -6.27 0.21
CA PHE A 148 -16.13 -7.06 -0.74
C PHE A 148 -16.56 -8.53 -0.72
N ARG A 149 -16.62 -9.15 -1.89
CA ARG A 149 -16.95 -10.58 -2.01
C ARG A 149 -15.87 -11.42 -1.32
N THR A 150 -16.28 -12.44 -0.58
CA THR A 150 -15.39 -13.36 0.17
C THR A 150 -14.25 -13.90 -0.68
N ARG A 151 -14.50 -14.24 -1.94
CA ARG A 151 -13.46 -14.72 -2.87
C ARG A 151 -12.32 -13.72 -3.09
N VAL A 152 -12.63 -12.43 -3.17
CA VAL A 152 -11.59 -11.40 -3.32
C VAL A 152 -10.79 -11.27 -2.03
N VAL A 153 -11.46 -11.34 -0.89
CA VAL A 153 -10.82 -11.30 0.42
C VAL A 153 -9.87 -12.49 0.60
N GLN A 154 -10.29 -13.71 0.24
CA GLN A 154 -9.47 -14.92 0.28
C GLN A 154 -8.24 -14.88 -0.62
N ILE A 155 -8.24 -14.10 -1.70
CA ILE A 155 -7.07 -13.92 -2.56
C ILE A 155 -6.10 -12.89 -1.96
N ILE A 156 -6.61 -11.94 -1.17
CA ILE A 156 -5.81 -10.88 -0.54
C ILE A 156 -5.12 -11.38 0.73
N MET A 157 -5.81 -12.24 1.49
CA MET A 157 -5.33 -12.85 2.74
C MET A 157 -4.46 -14.06 2.46
#